data_AF-A0A1B6FKD3-F1
#
_entry.id   AF-A0A1B6FKD3-F1
#
_cell.length_a   1.000
_cell.length_b   1.000
_cell.length_c   1.000
_cell.angle_alpha   90.00
_cell.angle_beta   90.00
_cell.angle_gamma   90.00
#
_symmetry.space_group_name_H-M   'P 1'
#
loop_
_entity.id
_entity.type
_entity.pdbx_description
1 polymer ?
#
loop_
_entity_poly.entity_id
_entity_poly.type
_entity_poly.pdbx_seq_one_letter_code
_entity_poly.pdbx_strand_id
1 'polypeptide(L)'
;LSSKRTFSIKTVDLKYSSRNGTVMDEGTSPASLVLLGSVDENIFFRYKGKPEILMWNINSTFKEKNFIPVDAGEEGRLATHVALGYGGMLWVLEGNYQD
;
A
#
# COMPACT_ATOMS: atom_id res chain seq x y z
N LEU A 1 -6.29 3.14 -14.56
CA LEU A 1 -5.31 2.07 -14.25
C LEU A 1 -6.09 0.77 -14.03
N SER A 2 -6.24 -0.07 -15.06
CA SER A 2 -7.05 -1.31 -15.02
C SER A 2 -6.22 -2.60 -15.00
N SER A 3 -4.89 -2.48 -14.89
CA SER A 3 -4.02 -3.66 -14.85
C SER A 3 -4.17 -4.38 -13.52
N LYS A 4 -4.42 -5.68 -13.56
CA LYS A 4 -4.37 -6.54 -12.37
C LYS A 4 -2.93 -6.89 -11.99
N ARG A 5 -1.91 -6.54 -12.78
CA ARG A 5 -0.51 -6.90 -12.53
C ARG A 5 0.21 -5.82 -11.74
N THR A 6 0.94 -6.24 -10.71
CA THR A 6 1.80 -5.39 -9.89
C THR A 6 3.25 -5.59 -10.31
N PHE A 7 3.99 -4.49 -10.39
CA PHE A 7 5.41 -4.51 -10.75
C PHE A 7 6.21 -3.75 -9.71
N SER A 8 7.44 -4.19 -9.44
CA SER A 8 8.38 -3.53 -8.54
C SER A 8 9.67 -3.18 -9.29
N ILE A 9 10.34 -2.13 -8.84
CA ILE A 9 11.66 -1.74 -9.34
C ILE A 9 12.44 -1.10 -8.19
N LYS A 10 13.73 -1.41 -8.08
CA LYS A 10 14.55 -0.78 -7.04
C LYS A 10 14.82 0.67 -7.42
N THR A 11 14.82 1.55 -6.41
CA THR A 11 15.09 2.98 -6.62
C THR A 11 16.44 3.25 -7.27
N VAL A 12 17.45 2.42 -7.01
CA VAL A 12 18.78 2.54 -7.66
C VAL A 12 18.69 2.38 -9.17
N ASP A 13 17.79 1.51 -9.65
CA ASP A 13 17.58 1.22 -11.07
C ASP A 13 16.70 2.27 -11.75
N LEU A 14 15.98 3.09 -10.97
CA LEU A 14 15.30 4.29 -11.46
C LEU A 14 16.28 5.47 -11.62
N LYS A 15 17.24 5.60 -10.69
CA LYS A 15 18.21 6.71 -10.67
C LYS A 15 19.29 6.56 -11.74
N TYR A 16 19.74 5.32 -11.95
CA TYR A 16 20.74 5.00 -12.95
C TYR A 16 20.09 4.07 -13.96
N SER A 17 20.05 4.47 -15.24
CA SER A 17 19.43 3.65 -16.28
C SER A 17 20.13 2.28 -16.34
N SER A 18 19.51 1.26 -15.78
CA SER A 18 19.98 -0.12 -15.89
C SER A 18 19.72 -0.60 -17.32
N ARG A 19 20.75 -1.18 -17.97
CA ARG A 19 20.62 -1.85 -19.27
C ARG A 19 19.96 -3.23 -19.18
N ASN A 20 19.89 -3.81 -17.98
CA ASN A 20 19.26 -5.11 -17.73
C ASN A 20 17.88 -4.88 -17.10
N GLY A 21 16.85 -5.59 -17.58
CA GLY A 21 15.48 -5.46 -17.11
C GLY A 21 15.38 -5.53 -15.58
N THR A 22 15.07 -4.40 -14.97
CA THR A 22 15.05 -4.18 -13.51
C THR A 22 13.65 -4.10 -12.93
N VAL A 23 12.64 -4.22 -13.78
CA VAL A 23 11.23 -4.33 -13.37
C VAL A 23 10.92 -5.78 -13.08
N MET A 24 10.59 -6.09 -11.83
CA MET A 24 10.11 -7.41 -11.42
C MET A 24 8.58 -7.44 -11.47
N ASP A 25 8.05 -8.57 -11.92
CA ASP A 25 6.62 -8.84 -11.89
C ASP A 25 6.26 -9.48 -10.55
N GLU A 26 5.46 -8.79 -9.75
CA GLU A 26 5.01 -9.27 -8.44
C GLU A 26 3.74 -10.13 -8.56
N GLY A 27 3.25 -10.34 -9.78
CA GLY A 27 2.06 -11.11 -10.07
C GLY A 27 0.80 -10.24 -10.07
N THR A 28 -0.32 -10.83 -9.68
CA THR A 28 -1.62 -10.13 -9.71
C THR A 28 -1.96 -9.51 -8.37
N SER A 29 -2.35 -8.23 -8.39
CA SER A 29 -2.99 -7.57 -7.26
C SER A 29 -4.28 -8.33 -6.93
N PRO A 30 -4.42 -8.85 -5.69
CA PRO A 30 -5.53 -9.73 -5.33
C PRO A 30 -6.90 -9.05 -5.43
N ALA A 31 -6.96 -7.71 -5.31
CA ALA A 31 -8.17 -6.91 -5.50
C ALA A 31 -7.82 -5.45 -5.84
N SER A 32 -8.85 -4.63 -6.02
CA SER A 32 -8.71 -3.17 -6.12
C SER A 32 -8.25 -2.61 -4.78
N LEU A 33 -7.02 -2.08 -4.77
CA LEU A 33 -6.38 -1.50 -3.59
C LEU A 33 -6.48 0.01 -3.64
N VAL A 34 -6.65 0.63 -2.48
CA VAL A 34 -6.50 2.06 -2.25
C VAL A 34 -5.24 2.26 -1.43
N LEU A 35 -4.22 2.88 -2.03
CA LEU A 35 -2.99 3.22 -1.34
C LEU A 35 -3.25 4.40 -0.40
N LEU A 36 -2.94 4.25 0.88
CA LEU A 36 -3.17 5.27 1.90
C LEU A 36 -1.91 6.07 2.19
N GLY A 37 -0.74 5.43 2.13
CA GLY A 37 0.53 6.09 2.35
C GLY A 37 1.67 5.11 2.56
N SER A 38 2.85 5.64 2.82
CA SER A 38 4.04 4.85 3.14
C SER A 38 4.84 5.54 4.22
N VAL A 39 5.35 4.77 5.18
CA VAL A 39 6.26 5.22 6.23
C VAL A 39 7.39 4.21 6.33
N ASP A 40 8.62 4.67 6.15
CA ASP A 40 9.82 3.84 6.02
C ASP A 40 9.66 2.75 4.95
N GLU A 41 9.91 1.48 5.29
CA GLU A 41 9.72 0.33 4.39
C GLU A 41 8.28 -0.22 4.37
N ASN A 42 7.32 0.47 4.99
CA ASN A 42 5.95 -0.02 5.10
C ASN A 42 4.99 0.78 4.24
N ILE A 43 4.15 0.07 3.50
CA ILE A 43 3.06 0.61 2.71
C ILE A 43 1.74 0.31 3.42
N PHE A 44 0.91 1.33 3.56
CA PHE A 44 -0.43 1.25 4.12
C PHE A 44 -1.46 1.35 3.02
N PHE A 45 -2.43 0.45 3.03
CA PHE A 45 -3.47 0.38 2.02
C PHE A 45 -4.75 -0.22 2.61
N ARG A 46 -5.83 -0.10 1.87
CA ARG A 46 -7.07 -0.85 2.13
C ARG A 46 -7.60 -1.44 0.84
N TYR A 47 -8.45 -2.43 0.95
CA TYR A 47 -9.25 -2.87 -0.19
C TYR A 47 -10.37 -1.86 -0.46
N LYS A 48 -10.72 -1.70 -1.73
CA LYS A 48 -11.84 -0.85 -2.14
C LYS A 48 -13.12 -1.28 -1.40
N GLY A 49 -13.83 -0.32 -0.82
CA GLY A 49 -15.06 -0.53 -0.05
C GLY A 49 -14.87 -1.21 1.31
N LYS A 50 -13.63 -1.43 1.77
CA LYS A 50 -13.32 -1.99 3.09
C LYS A 50 -12.73 -0.90 4.00
N PRO A 51 -13.16 -0.81 5.27
CA PRO A 51 -12.63 0.19 6.22
C PRO A 51 -11.27 -0.23 6.82
N GLU A 52 -10.96 -1.53 6.82
CA GLU A 52 -9.73 -2.08 7.36
C GLU A 52 -8.47 -1.55 6.67
N ILE A 53 -7.48 -1.16 7.48
CA ILE A 53 -6.16 -0.75 7.02
C ILE A 53 -5.20 -1.92 7.18
N LEU A 54 -4.54 -2.25 6.09
CA LEU A 54 -3.50 -3.25 5.97
C LEU A 54 -2.14 -2.57 5.78
N MET A 55 -1.12 -3.15 6.37
CA MET A 55 0.28 -2.78 6.21
C MET A 55 1.01 -3.90 5.47
N TRP A 56 1.88 -3.52 4.54
CA TRP A 56 2.80 -4.44 3.87
C TRP A 56 4.22 -3.89 3.91
N ASN A 57 5.18 -4.71 4.34
CA ASN A 57 6.59 -4.36 4.31
C ASN A 57 7.21 -4.71 2.95
N ILE A 58 7.82 -3.73 2.28
CA ILE A 58 8.35 -3.88 0.91
C ILE A 58 9.54 -4.84 0.80
N ASN A 59 10.16 -5.22 1.92
CA ASN A 59 11.20 -6.25 1.93
C ASN A 59 10.64 -7.68 1.88
N SER A 60 9.31 -7.82 1.92
CA SER A 60 8.60 -9.09 1.77
C SER A 60 7.83 -9.15 0.44
N THR A 61 7.55 -10.34 -0.09
CA THR A 61 6.77 -10.48 -1.33
C THR A 61 5.36 -9.92 -1.18
N PHE A 62 4.81 -9.29 -2.22
CA PHE A 62 3.44 -8.76 -2.23
C PHE A 62 2.39 -9.89 -2.28
N LYS A 63 2.10 -10.51 -1.13
CA LYS A 63 1.15 -11.62 -1.00
C LYS A 63 0.31 -11.44 0.27
N GLU A 64 -0.95 -11.85 0.23
CA GLU A 64 -1.90 -11.69 1.34
C GLU A 64 -1.39 -12.21 2.68
N LYS A 65 -0.64 -13.32 2.67
CA LYS A 65 0.00 -13.87 3.88
C LYS A 65 1.00 -12.92 4.58
N ASN A 66 1.47 -11.89 3.88
CA ASN A 66 2.40 -10.89 4.38
C ASN A 66 1.71 -9.53 4.62
N PHE A 67 0.38 -9.46 4.47
CA PHE A 67 -0.39 -8.27 4.81
C PHE A 67 -0.80 -8.34 6.27
N ILE A 68 -0.52 -7.27 7.00
CA ILE A 68 -0.75 -7.18 8.44
C ILE A 68 -1.90 -6.21 8.67
N PRO A 69 -3.03 -6.63 9.26
CA PRO A 69 -4.09 -5.72 9.67
C PRO A 69 -3.60 -4.87 10.83
N VAL A 70 -3.70 -3.54 10.67
CA VAL A 70 -3.23 -2.57 11.67
C VAL A 70 -4.36 -1.72 12.23
N ASP A 71 -5.49 -1.63 11.53
CA ASP A 71 -6.71 -1.00 11.99
C ASP A 71 -7.92 -1.69 11.36
N ALA A 72 -8.95 -1.98 12.15
CA ALA A 72 -10.21 -2.53 11.63
C ALA A 72 -11.06 -1.45 10.91
N GLY A 73 -10.83 -0.18 11.26
CA GLY A 73 -11.63 0.96 10.81
C GLY A 73 -13.05 0.96 11.37
N GLU A 74 -13.85 1.94 10.95
CA GLU A 74 -15.26 2.08 11.33
C GLU A 74 -16.16 1.94 10.10
N GLU A 75 -17.28 1.22 10.21
CA GLU A 75 -18.25 1.14 9.12
C GLU A 75 -18.77 2.53 8.72
N GLY A 76 -18.76 2.81 7.41
CA GLY A 76 -19.18 4.12 6.88
C GLY A 76 -18.09 5.20 6.89
N ARG A 77 -16.90 4.90 7.42
CA ARG A 77 -15.70 5.75 7.28
C ARG A 77 -14.63 5.00 6.52
N LEU A 78 -14.01 5.69 5.58
CA LEU A 78 -12.93 5.14 4.79
C LEU A 78 -11.68 5.98 4.99
N ALA A 79 -10.60 5.32 5.39
CA ALA A 79 -9.29 5.93 5.40
C ALA A 79 -8.92 6.40 3.99
N THR A 80 -8.39 7.61 3.90
CA THR A 80 -7.91 8.22 2.66
C THR A 80 -6.42 8.47 2.69
N HIS A 81 -5.82 8.60 3.88
CA HIS A 81 -4.40 8.84 4.01
C HIS A 81 -3.82 8.29 5.31
N VAL A 82 -2.60 7.79 5.26
CA VAL A 82 -1.79 7.43 6.43
C VAL A 82 -0.46 8.16 6.34
N ALA A 83 -0.08 8.88 7.39
CA ALA A 83 1.17 9.64 7.45
C ALA A 83 1.82 9.54 8.84
N LEU A 84 3.12 9.82 8.89
CA LEU A 84 3.83 9.95 10.15
C LEU A 84 3.36 11.23 10.87
N GLY A 85 2.84 11.04 12.08
CA GLY A 85 2.42 12.09 12.99
C GLY A 85 3.47 12.41 14.07
N TYR A 86 3.04 13.15 15.08
CA TYR A 86 3.92 13.56 16.18
C TYR A 86 4.35 12.37 17.06
N GLY A 87 5.62 12.37 17.49
CA GLY A 87 6.13 11.39 18.46
C GLY A 87 6.23 9.96 17.93
N GLY A 88 6.31 9.76 16.61
CA GLY A 88 6.38 8.42 16.00
C GLY A 88 5.02 7.73 15.87
N MET A 89 3.93 8.42 16.20
CA MET A 89 2.58 7.91 15.95
C MET A 89 2.26 7.99 14.45
N LEU A 90 1.40 7.09 13.98
CA LEU A 90 0.80 7.21 12.65
C LEU A 90 -0.55 7.93 12.77
N TRP A 91 -0.80 8.86 11.86
CA TRP A 91 -2.07 9.54 11.75
C TRP A 91 -2.82 9.04 10.53
N VAL A 92 -4.11 8.78 10.72
CA VAL A 92 -5.04 8.35 9.68
C VAL A 92 -6.00 9.50 9.41
N LEU A 93 -6.13 9.89 8.14
CA LEU A 93 -7.20 10.75 7.68
C LEU A 93 -8.32 9.87 7.15
N GLU A 94 -9.52 10.04 7.67
CA GLU A 94 -10.74 9.34 7.25
C GLU A 94 -11.78 10.32 6.74
N GLY A 95 -12.72 9.82 5.94
CA GLY A 95 -13.96 10.54 5.69
C GLY A 95 -15.08 9.64 5.19
N ASN A 96 -16.22 10.28 4.94
CA ASN A 96 -17.49 9.64 4.62
C ASN A 96 -17.73 9.52 3.10
N TYR A 97 -16.69 9.15 2.35
CA TYR A 97 -16.74 9.09 0.90
C TYR A 97 -17.32 7.76 0.41
N GLN A 98 -17.94 7.78 -0.77
CA GLN A 98 -18.28 6.55 -1.51
C GLN A 98 -17.12 6.17 -2.42
N ASP A 99 -16.80 4.88 -2.46
CA ASP A 99 -15.65 4.30 -3.15
C ASP A 99 -15.93 3.85 -4.59
#